data_AF-W9XM68-F1
#
_entry.id   AF-W9XM68-F1
#
_cell.length_a   1.000
_cell.length_b   1.000
_cell.length_c   1.000
_cell.angle_alpha   90.00
_cell.angle_beta   90.00
_cell.angle_gamma   90.00
#
_symmetry.space_group_name_H-M   'P 1'
#
loop_
_entity.id
_entity.type
_entity.pdbx_description
1 polymer ?
#
loop_
_entity_poly.entity_id
_entity_poly.type
_entity_poly.pdbx_seq_one_letter_code
_entity_poly.pdbx_strand_id
1 'polypeptide(L)'
;MAIGVDRVNTQLGIVFDFSLWSVDFADGKTKRNHTVLAPFYGQVFAAEFIGSSLGEDVQVIELAITGDGDGNTGSGALSAYVAYESGRPARVAVINMQCWSGMANCSSSESLSRPSQEVEVSVPKDVKSALVEKLTSPCGADAFADQGITWDGVSWNTAENDGIGRQVLDRDDDSVANVTIVNNGTVNVRVGASEAVMVNLGY
;
A
#
# COMPACT_ATOMS: atom_id res chain seq x y z
N MET A 1 6.46 -10.36 13.49
CA MET A 1 5.38 -9.39 13.21
C MET A 1 4.95 -8.68 14.49
N ALA A 2 4.24 -7.54 14.41
CA ALA A 2 3.99 -6.64 15.55
C ALA A 2 3.38 -7.30 16.80
N ILE A 3 2.59 -8.36 16.63
CA ILE A 3 1.95 -9.12 17.71
C ILE A 3 2.61 -10.49 17.99
N GLY A 4 3.85 -10.70 17.53
CA GLY A 4 4.61 -11.93 17.78
C GLY A 4 4.28 -13.11 16.83
N VAL A 5 3.66 -12.86 15.69
CA VAL A 5 3.50 -13.87 14.63
C VAL A 5 4.79 -13.94 13.80
N ASP A 6 5.26 -15.14 13.49
CA ASP A 6 6.48 -15.36 12.69
C ASP A 6 6.20 -15.46 11.18
N ARG A 7 5.05 -16.03 10.79
CA ARG A 7 4.65 -16.19 9.39
C ARG A 7 3.13 -16.18 9.21
N VAL A 8 2.66 -15.60 8.11
CA VAL A 8 1.28 -15.76 7.61
C VAL A 8 1.31 -16.60 6.34
N ASN A 9 0.33 -17.47 6.17
CA ASN A 9 0.08 -18.17 4.91
C ASN A 9 -1.34 -17.82 4.45
N THR A 10 -1.48 -17.27 3.25
CA THR A 10 -2.78 -16.93 2.69
C THR A 10 -3.36 -18.14 1.98
N GLN A 11 -4.59 -18.52 2.34
CA GLN A 11 -5.30 -19.59 1.62
C GLN A 11 -5.67 -19.13 0.21
N LEU A 12 -5.37 -19.97 -0.77
CA LEU A 12 -5.74 -19.75 -2.17
C LEU A 12 -6.87 -20.69 -2.56
N GLY A 13 -7.76 -20.20 -3.41
CA GLY A 13 -8.83 -20.97 -4.03
C GLY A 13 -9.23 -20.38 -5.38
N ILE A 14 -9.75 -21.22 -6.25
CA ILE A 14 -9.98 -20.87 -7.66
C ILE A 14 -11.11 -19.84 -7.83
N VAL A 15 -12.07 -19.82 -6.90
CA VAL A 15 -13.25 -18.94 -6.92
C VAL A 15 -13.32 -17.99 -5.71
N PHE A 16 -12.25 -17.90 -4.90
CA PHE A 16 -12.24 -17.02 -3.74
C PHE A 16 -11.84 -15.60 -4.13
N ASP A 17 -12.64 -14.62 -3.72
CA ASP A 17 -12.36 -13.20 -3.98
C ASP A 17 -11.16 -12.67 -3.17
N PHE A 18 -10.79 -13.36 -2.10
CA PHE A 18 -9.62 -13.05 -1.28
C PHE A 18 -8.34 -13.78 -1.73
N SER A 19 -8.40 -14.57 -2.81
CA SER A 19 -7.18 -15.17 -3.38
C SER A 19 -6.22 -14.08 -3.86
N LEU A 20 -4.93 -14.40 -3.89
CA LEU A 20 -3.90 -13.50 -4.43
C LEU A 20 -3.93 -13.48 -5.97
N TRP A 21 -4.21 -14.63 -6.59
CA TRP A 21 -4.40 -14.78 -8.02
C TRP A 21 -5.43 -15.88 -8.30
N SER A 22 -6.03 -15.85 -9.49
CA SER A 22 -6.83 -16.94 -10.01
C SER A 22 -6.14 -17.62 -11.18
N VAL A 23 -6.64 -18.80 -11.52
CA VAL A 23 -6.28 -19.57 -12.71
C VAL A 23 -7.51 -19.73 -13.59
N ASP A 24 -7.32 -20.11 -14.85
CA ASP A 24 -8.44 -20.40 -15.74
C ASP A 24 -9.28 -21.56 -15.19
N PHE A 25 -10.57 -21.29 -15.01
CA PHE A 25 -11.52 -22.25 -14.47
C PHE A 25 -12.92 -22.02 -15.02
N ALA A 26 -13.62 -23.12 -15.27
CA ALA A 26 -15.03 -23.10 -15.61
C ALA A 26 -15.73 -24.37 -15.11
N ASP A 27 -16.89 -24.22 -14.47
CA ASP A 27 -17.76 -25.33 -14.02
C ASP A 27 -19.19 -25.26 -14.59
N GLY A 28 -19.38 -24.50 -15.66
CA GLY A 28 -20.67 -24.28 -16.31
C GLY A 28 -21.57 -23.24 -15.63
N LYS A 29 -21.27 -22.81 -14.40
CA LYS A 29 -21.96 -21.72 -13.68
C LYS A 29 -21.06 -20.53 -13.41
N THR A 30 -19.78 -20.80 -13.16
CA THR A 30 -18.76 -19.81 -12.88
C THR A 30 -17.65 -19.96 -13.91
N LYS A 31 -17.17 -18.82 -14.41
CA LYS A 31 -15.95 -18.73 -15.21
C LYS A 31 -15.01 -17.75 -14.55
N ARG A 32 -13.76 -18.15 -14.35
CA ARG A 32 -12.65 -17.31 -13.90
C ARG A 32 -11.54 -17.40 -14.93
N ASN A 33 -10.97 -16.25 -15.26
CA ASN A 33 -9.72 -16.20 -16.03
C ASN A 33 -8.55 -16.18 -15.04
N HIS A 34 -7.37 -16.57 -15.51
CA HIS A 34 -6.14 -16.29 -14.79
C HIS A 34 -5.97 -14.78 -14.64
N THR A 35 -5.79 -14.30 -13.41
CA THR A 35 -5.53 -12.89 -13.15
C THR A 35 -4.89 -12.71 -11.78
N VAL A 36 -4.07 -11.67 -11.65
CA VAL A 36 -3.60 -11.19 -10.33
C VAL A 36 -4.71 -10.36 -9.70
N LEU A 37 -5.01 -10.64 -8.43
CA LEU A 37 -6.11 -10.01 -7.69
C LEU A 37 -5.57 -8.95 -6.71
N ALA A 38 -6.43 -8.03 -6.28
CA ALA A 38 -6.07 -6.93 -5.39
C ALA A 38 -5.29 -7.36 -4.13
N PRO A 39 -5.64 -8.48 -3.44
CA PRO A 39 -4.89 -8.92 -2.26
C PRO A 39 -3.40 -9.21 -2.51
N PHE A 40 -2.99 -9.54 -3.75
CA PHE A 40 -1.58 -9.74 -4.09
C PHE A 40 -0.74 -8.48 -3.84
N TYR A 41 -1.25 -7.31 -4.23
CA TYR A 41 -0.54 -6.05 -4.03
C TYR A 41 -0.35 -5.73 -2.55
N GLY A 42 -1.33 -6.06 -1.70
CA GLY A 42 -1.20 -5.99 -0.26
C GLY A 42 -0.10 -6.90 0.31
N GLN A 43 0.11 -8.07 -0.30
CA GLN A 43 1.23 -8.96 0.08
C GLN A 43 2.58 -8.42 -0.38
N VAL A 44 2.66 -7.80 -1.56
CA VAL A 44 3.88 -7.12 -2.03
C VAL A 44 4.25 -5.99 -1.07
N PHE A 45 3.29 -5.12 -0.75
CA PHE A 45 3.44 -4.05 0.24
C PHE A 45 3.95 -4.58 1.59
N ALA A 46 3.30 -5.62 2.13
CA ALA A 46 3.69 -6.20 3.41
C ALA A 46 5.08 -6.86 3.36
N ALA A 47 5.42 -7.54 2.26
CA ALA A 47 6.72 -8.17 2.06
C ALA A 47 7.85 -7.13 1.98
N GLU A 48 7.64 -6.04 1.25
CA GLU A 48 8.60 -4.94 1.15
C GLU A 48 8.75 -4.18 2.47
N PHE A 49 7.66 -3.99 3.20
CA PHE A 49 7.69 -3.37 4.52
C PHE A 49 8.53 -4.19 5.51
N ILE A 50 8.36 -5.51 5.53
CA ILE A 50 9.15 -6.42 6.37
C ILE A 50 10.60 -6.46 5.86
N GLY A 51 10.82 -6.41 4.55
CA GLY A 51 12.14 -6.37 3.92
C GLY A 51 12.75 -7.76 3.70
N SER A 52 13.86 -7.78 2.95
CA SER A 52 14.60 -8.99 2.57
C SER A 52 15.56 -9.50 3.66
N SER A 53 15.63 -8.81 4.80
CA SER A 53 16.36 -9.18 6.03
C SER A 53 15.74 -10.39 6.74
N LEU A 54 15.19 -11.35 5.97
CA LEU A 54 14.65 -12.64 6.39
C LEU A 54 15.77 -13.46 7.08
N GLY A 55 16.04 -13.15 8.35
CA GLY A 55 17.10 -13.75 9.15
C GLY A 55 17.84 -12.78 10.08
N GLU A 56 17.69 -11.47 9.91
CA GLU A 56 18.28 -10.43 10.77
C GLU A 56 17.16 -9.66 11.49
N ASP A 57 17.42 -9.22 12.72
CA ASP A 57 16.58 -8.50 13.70
C ASP A 57 15.56 -7.47 13.16
N VAL A 58 14.57 -7.89 12.35
CA VAL A 58 13.43 -7.06 11.96
C VAL A 58 12.43 -7.03 13.09
N GLN A 59 12.16 -5.83 13.58
CA GLN A 59 11.15 -5.60 14.61
C GLN A 59 10.09 -4.65 14.06
N VAL A 60 8.82 -5.04 14.16
CA VAL A 60 7.71 -4.19 13.74
C VAL A 60 6.95 -3.74 14.97
N ILE A 61 6.66 -2.44 15.04
CA ILE A 61 5.88 -1.85 16.12
C ILE A 61 4.74 -1.04 15.51
N GLU A 62 3.53 -1.19 16.05
CA GLU A 62 2.40 -0.31 15.73
C GLU A 62 2.65 1.07 16.36
N LEU A 63 2.51 2.12 15.56
CA LEU A 63 2.67 3.50 16.00
C LEU A 63 1.32 4.07 16.41
N ALA A 64 1.30 4.74 17.57
CA ALA A 64 0.15 5.54 17.95
C ALA A 64 0.05 6.77 17.04
N ILE A 65 -1.13 6.99 16.48
CA ILE A 65 -1.44 8.18 15.68
C ILE A 65 -2.09 9.20 16.60
N THR A 66 -1.45 10.36 16.76
CA THR A 66 -1.95 11.45 17.60
C THR A 66 -2.51 12.57 16.75
N GLY A 67 -3.62 13.18 17.19
CA GLY A 67 -4.28 14.28 16.51
C GLY A 67 -5.75 14.00 16.30
N ASP A 68 -6.54 15.06 16.29
CA ASP A 68 -7.93 15.00 15.87
C ASP A 68 -7.90 14.90 14.34
N GLY A 69 -8.30 13.74 13.80
CA GLY A 69 -8.67 13.68 12.37
C GLY A 69 -9.64 14.83 12.04
N ASP A 70 -9.75 15.24 10.78
CA ASP A 70 -10.36 16.50 10.31
C ASP A 70 -11.85 16.80 10.66
N GLY A 71 -12.42 16.19 11.70
CA GLY A 71 -13.80 16.34 12.14
C GLY A 71 -14.78 15.51 11.33
N ASN A 72 -14.41 15.07 10.12
CA ASN A 72 -15.21 14.23 9.22
C ASN A 72 -14.61 12.84 8.98
N THR A 73 -13.32 12.69 9.29
CA THR A 73 -12.52 11.49 9.07
C THR A 73 -11.75 11.21 10.35
N GLY A 74 -12.38 10.52 11.29
CA GLY A 74 -11.71 10.18 12.55
C GLY A 74 -10.38 9.46 12.30
N SER A 75 -9.35 9.82 13.07
CA SER A 75 -8.03 9.16 13.08
C SER A 75 -8.11 7.63 13.27
N GLY A 76 -9.26 7.10 13.69
CA GLY A 76 -9.54 5.66 13.80
C GLY A 76 -9.55 4.90 12.47
N ALA A 77 -9.53 5.58 11.31
CA ALA A 77 -9.37 4.92 10.02
C ALA A 77 -7.90 4.77 9.59
N LEU A 78 -6.96 5.48 10.24
CA LEU A 78 -5.54 5.31 9.97
C LEU A 78 -4.94 4.22 10.83
N SER A 79 -3.97 3.49 10.28
CA SER A 79 -3.09 2.60 11.03
C SER A 79 -1.66 2.85 10.58
N ALA A 80 -0.71 2.85 11.52
CA ALA A 80 0.68 3.14 11.23
C ALA A 80 1.60 2.12 11.90
N TYR A 81 2.68 1.77 11.22
CA TYR A 81 3.66 0.80 11.70
C TYR A 81 5.06 1.28 11.35
N VAL A 82 6.03 0.95 12.19
CA VAL A 82 7.45 1.13 11.89
C VAL A 82 8.13 -0.24 11.85
N ALA A 83 8.95 -0.47 10.84
CA ALA A 83 9.88 -1.57 10.78
C ALA A 83 11.27 -1.05 11.16
N TYR A 84 11.88 -1.72 12.14
CA TYR A 84 13.27 -1.53 12.53
C TYR A 84 14.13 -2.62 11.91
N GLU A 85 15.31 -2.25 11.46
CA GLU A 85 16.37 -3.17 11.03
C GLU A 85 17.61 -2.90 11.90
N SER A 86 18.11 -3.93 12.57
CA SER A 86 19.26 -3.80 13.48
C SER A 86 19.07 -2.69 14.55
N GLY A 87 17.84 -2.54 15.05
CA GLY A 87 17.48 -1.55 16.06
C GLY A 87 17.35 -0.10 15.57
N ARG A 88 17.43 0.16 14.26
CA ARG A 88 17.20 1.49 13.66
C ARG A 88 15.92 1.48 12.82
N PRO A 89 15.08 2.54 12.87
CA PRO A 89 13.87 2.56 12.06
C PRO A 89 14.25 2.63 10.59
N ALA A 90 13.79 1.68 9.78
CA ALA A 90 14.11 1.61 8.36
C ALA A 90 12.94 2.10 7.51
N ARG A 91 11.71 1.74 7.90
CA ARG A 91 10.50 1.98 7.11
C ARG A 91 9.32 2.34 8.00
N VAL A 92 8.49 3.27 7.56
CA VAL A 92 7.21 3.58 8.20
C VAL A 92 6.09 3.34 7.20
N ALA A 93 5.11 2.53 7.57
CA ALA A 93 3.88 2.30 6.81
C ALA A 93 2.74 3.12 7.43
N VAL A 94 1.96 3.79 6.59
CA VAL A 94 0.72 4.46 6.99
C VAL A 94 -0.39 4.01 6.04
N ILE A 95 -1.45 3.45 6.61
CA ILE A 95 -2.57 2.85 5.86
C ILE A 95 -3.83 3.62 6.21
N ASN A 96 -4.55 4.10 5.21
CA ASN A 96 -5.84 4.76 5.39
C ASN A 96 -6.97 3.81 4.98
N MET A 97 -7.62 3.23 5.98
CA MET A 97 -8.74 2.30 5.85
C MET A 97 -10.10 2.99 5.66
N GLN A 98 -10.13 4.32 5.53
CA GLN A 98 -11.35 5.01 5.16
C GLN A 98 -11.79 4.50 3.80
N CYS A 99 -12.99 3.91 3.75
CA CYS A 99 -13.53 3.42 2.50
C CYS A 99 -13.85 4.59 1.56
N TRP A 100 -13.21 4.59 0.40
CA TRP A 100 -13.53 5.44 -0.73
C TRP A 100 -13.54 4.61 -2.01
N SER A 101 -14.53 4.88 -2.87
CA SER A 101 -14.71 4.25 -4.18
C SER A 101 -14.70 5.31 -5.28
N GLY A 102 -13.83 5.12 -6.26
CA GLY A 102 -13.85 5.85 -7.53
C GLY A 102 -14.80 5.14 -8.50
N MET A 103 -16.02 5.67 -8.68
CA MET A 103 -17.16 5.00 -9.32
C MET A 103 -16.91 4.24 -10.65
N ALA A 104 -17.75 3.22 -10.89
CA ALA A 104 -18.20 2.49 -12.11
C ALA A 104 -17.22 2.04 -13.22
N ASN A 105 -16.09 2.71 -13.43
CA ASN A 105 -15.14 2.39 -14.50
C ASN A 105 -13.73 2.88 -14.19
N CYS A 106 -13.47 3.34 -12.96
CA CYS A 106 -12.20 3.96 -12.57
C CYS A 106 -11.83 5.17 -13.46
N SER A 107 -12.81 5.72 -14.18
CA SER A 107 -12.69 6.89 -15.05
C SER A 107 -13.97 7.74 -14.92
N SER A 108 -14.10 8.49 -13.84
CA SER A 108 -15.21 9.43 -13.73
C SER A 108 -14.79 10.81 -14.22
N SER A 109 -15.43 11.28 -15.29
CA SER A 109 -15.48 12.69 -15.71
C SER A 109 -16.15 13.62 -14.68
N GLU A 110 -16.66 13.08 -13.57
CA GLU A 110 -17.06 13.82 -12.38
C GLU A 110 -16.35 13.20 -11.16
N SER A 111 -15.15 13.67 -10.84
CA SER A 111 -14.38 13.16 -9.70
C SER A 111 -15.08 13.49 -8.39
N LEU A 112 -15.56 12.49 -7.65
CA LEU A 112 -15.67 12.66 -6.20
C LEU A 112 -14.25 12.84 -5.68
N SER A 113 -13.94 14.02 -5.14
CA SER A 113 -12.63 14.29 -4.53
C SER A 113 -12.31 13.19 -3.52
N ARG A 114 -11.20 12.48 -3.74
CA ARG A 114 -10.74 11.44 -2.82
C ARG A 114 -10.35 12.09 -1.49
N PRO A 115 -11.00 11.74 -0.37
CA PRO A 115 -10.57 12.21 0.95
C PRO A 115 -9.13 11.78 1.20
N SER A 116 -8.39 12.57 1.95
CA SER A 116 -6.98 12.30 2.26
C SER A 116 -6.61 12.89 3.60
N GLN A 117 -5.65 12.30 4.27
CA GLN A 117 -5.07 12.85 5.49
C GLN A 117 -3.61 13.23 5.26
N GLU A 118 -3.21 14.38 5.77
CA GLU A 118 -1.82 14.78 5.88
C GLU A 118 -1.28 14.20 7.19
N VAL A 119 -0.21 13.41 7.11
CA VAL A 119 0.40 12.71 8.24
C VAL A 119 1.85 13.17 8.36
N GLU A 120 2.19 13.70 9.54
CA GLU A 120 3.55 14.06 9.88
C GLU A 120 4.26 12.87 10.54
N VAL A 121 5.27 12.33 9.88
CA VAL A 121 6.11 11.24 10.41
C VAL A 121 7.36 11.85 11.03
N SER A 122 7.46 11.78 12.35
CA SER A 122 8.69 12.14 13.07
C SER A 122 9.77 11.08 12.86
N VAL A 123 10.97 11.50 12.44
CA VAL A 123 12.10 10.62 12.14
C VAL A 123 13.35 11.01 12.92
N PRO A 124 14.30 10.08 13.16
CA PRO A 124 15.57 10.40 13.81
C PRO A 124 16.36 11.51 13.08
N LYS A 125 17.14 12.30 13.83
CA LYS A 125 17.90 13.46 13.30
C LYS A 125 18.98 13.09 12.29
N ASP A 126 19.44 11.85 12.32
CA ASP A 126 20.43 11.32 11.39
C ASP A 126 19.83 10.94 10.03
N VAL A 127 18.50 10.80 9.90
CA VAL A 127 17.82 10.62 8.61
C VAL A 127 17.97 11.90 7.75
N LYS A 128 18.38 11.74 6.50
CA LYS A 128 18.63 12.84 5.53
C LYS A 128 17.58 12.93 4.46
N SER A 129 17.04 11.79 4.05
CA SER A 129 16.02 11.71 3.02
C SER A 129 15.01 10.62 3.37
N ALA A 130 13.87 10.68 2.72
CA ALA A 130 12.93 9.57 2.71
C ALA A 130 12.44 9.33 1.29
N LEU A 131 12.24 8.07 0.93
CA LEU A 131 11.56 7.68 -0.29
C LEU A 131 10.12 7.32 0.06
N VAL A 132 9.16 7.98 -0.60
CA VAL A 132 7.73 7.80 -0.33
C VAL A 132 7.08 7.06 -1.49
N GLU A 133 6.58 5.86 -1.23
CA GLU A 133 5.97 4.94 -2.21
C GLU A 133 4.51 4.67 -1.83
N LYS A 134 3.64 4.44 -2.82
CA LYS A 134 2.20 4.26 -2.58
C LYS A 134 1.67 2.94 -3.12
N LEU A 135 0.81 2.29 -2.33
CA LEU A 135 -0.13 1.27 -2.79
C LEU A 135 -1.47 1.96 -3.01
N THR A 136 -1.89 2.08 -4.27
CA THR A 136 -3.06 2.87 -4.62
C THR A 136 -3.81 2.31 -5.83
N SER A 137 -5.00 2.84 -6.07
CA SER A 137 -5.80 2.59 -7.27
C SER A 137 -6.73 3.78 -7.51
N PRO A 138 -7.02 4.14 -8.77
CA PRO A 138 -8.04 5.13 -9.10
C PRO A 138 -9.46 4.72 -8.64
N CYS A 139 -9.71 3.44 -8.38
CA CYS A 139 -11.02 2.93 -7.94
C CYS A 139 -11.12 2.77 -6.41
N GLY A 140 -10.02 3.00 -5.67
CA GLY A 140 -9.99 2.86 -4.22
C GLY A 140 -10.38 1.45 -3.75
N ALA A 141 -11.36 1.36 -2.85
CA ALA A 141 -11.79 0.11 -2.23
C ALA A 141 -12.51 -0.85 -3.20
N ASP A 142 -13.04 -0.34 -4.32
CA ASP A 142 -13.74 -1.15 -5.32
C ASP A 142 -12.77 -1.78 -6.33
N ALA A 143 -11.47 -1.45 -6.24
CA ALA A 143 -10.47 -1.94 -7.18
C ALA A 143 -10.35 -3.47 -7.13
N PHE A 144 -10.55 -4.09 -8.29
CA PHE A 144 -10.48 -5.51 -8.51
C PHE A 144 -9.58 -5.81 -9.71
N ALA A 145 -8.61 -6.70 -9.51
CA ALA A 145 -7.74 -7.22 -10.56
C ALA A 145 -7.07 -6.15 -11.45
N ASP A 146 -7.58 -5.94 -12.66
CA ASP A 146 -7.06 -5.07 -13.73
C ASP A 146 -7.43 -3.59 -13.56
N GLN A 147 -8.03 -3.23 -12.44
CA GLN A 147 -8.53 -1.90 -12.13
C GLN A 147 -7.46 -0.95 -11.56
N GLY A 148 -6.33 -0.86 -12.27
CA GLY A 148 -5.30 0.17 -12.06
C GLY A 148 -4.65 0.16 -10.67
N ILE A 149 -4.58 -1.01 -10.01
CA ILE A 149 -3.89 -1.14 -8.73
C ILE A 149 -2.39 -1.09 -8.98
N THR A 150 -1.68 -0.24 -8.26
CA THR A 150 -0.23 -0.11 -8.36
C THR A 150 0.43 -0.09 -6.99
N TRP A 151 1.63 -0.63 -6.92
CA TRP A 151 2.57 -0.43 -5.82
C TRP A 151 3.79 0.29 -6.40
N ASP A 152 4.05 1.50 -5.96
CA ASP A 152 5.11 2.36 -6.51
C ASP A 152 5.00 2.57 -8.05
N GLY A 153 3.77 2.62 -8.56
CA GLY A 153 3.50 2.65 -10.00
C GLY A 153 3.83 1.36 -10.75
N VAL A 154 4.20 0.28 -10.05
CA VAL A 154 4.35 -1.07 -10.60
C VAL A 154 3.02 -1.81 -10.56
N SER A 155 2.66 -2.42 -11.70
CA SER A 155 1.46 -3.23 -11.88
C SER A 155 1.85 -4.67 -12.24
N TRP A 156 1.14 -5.63 -11.66
CA TRP A 156 1.16 -7.06 -12.03
C TRP A 156 -0.14 -7.44 -12.75
N ASN A 157 -0.86 -6.47 -13.31
CA ASN A 157 -2.07 -6.71 -14.06
C ASN A 157 -1.80 -7.72 -15.18
N THR A 158 -2.56 -8.81 -15.19
CA THR A 158 -2.42 -9.87 -16.18
C THR A 158 -2.80 -9.43 -17.59
N ALA A 159 -3.84 -8.60 -17.74
CA ALA A 159 -4.27 -8.11 -19.04
C ALA A 159 -3.25 -7.14 -19.69
N GLU A 160 -2.45 -6.46 -18.85
CA GLU A 160 -1.48 -5.46 -19.28
C GLU A 160 -0.07 -6.06 -19.43
N ASN A 161 0.35 -6.90 -18.48
CA ASN A 161 1.75 -7.30 -18.28
C ASN A 161 1.94 -8.81 -18.03
N ASP A 162 0.95 -9.66 -18.35
CA ASP A 162 1.00 -11.12 -18.18
C ASP A 162 1.30 -11.57 -16.73
N GLY A 163 0.97 -10.74 -15.73
CA GLY A 163 1.27 -11.03 -14.32
C GLY A 163 2.71 -10.75 -13.90
N ILE A 164 3.53 -10.17 -14.79
CA ILE A 164 4.90 -9.75 -14.51
C ILE A 164 4.87 -8.29 -14.05
N GLY A 165 5.52 -7.99 -12.92
CA GLY A 165 5.62 -6.64 -12.40
C GLY A 165 6.32 -5.71 -13.40
N ARG A 166 5.62 -4.66 -13.84
CA ARG A 166 6.17 -3.62 -14.71
C ARG A 166 5.80 -2.23 -14.23
N GLN A 167 6.70 -1.27 -14.42
CA GLN A 167 6.40 0.14 -14.24
C GLN A 167 5.36 0.57 -15.28
N VAL A 168 4.20 1.03 -14.82
CA VAL A 168 3.10 1.48 -15.69
C VAL A 168 2.75 2.95 -15.50
N LEU A 169 3.22 3.56 -14.41
CA LEU A 169 3.11 5.00 -14.16
C LEU A 169 4.45 5.69 -14.37
N ASP A 170 4.39 6.93 -14.87
CA ASP A 170 5.55 7.77 -15.08
C ASP A 170 6.21 8.17 -13.75
N ARG A 171 7.52 8.46 -13.77
CA ARG A 171 8.26 8.85 -12.57
C ARG A 171 7.78 10.14 -11.90
N ASP A 172 7.11 11.00 -12.67
CA ASP A 172 6.57 12.27 -12.18
C ASP A 172 5.16 12.12 -11.58
N ASP A 173 4.61 10.90 -11.56
CA ASP A 173 3.32 10.60 -10.90
C ASP A 173 3.48 10.61 -9.38
N ASP A 174 2.52 11.23 -8.68
CA ASP A 174 2.53 11.36 -7.22
C ASP A 174 2.47 10.03 -6.45
N SER A 175 2.14 8.91 -7.12
CA SER A 175 2.12 7.57 -6.54
C SER A 175 3.43 6.79 -6.72
N VAL A 176 4.35 7.30 -7.52
CA VAL A 176 5.69 6.77 -7.71
C VAL A 176 6.67 7.40 -6.72
N ALA A 177 7.71 6.66 -6.39
CA ALA A 177 8.69 6.92 -5.37
C ALA A 177 9.29 8.31 -5.52
N ASN A 178 9.03 9.17 -4.56
CA ASN A 178 9.56 10.53 -4.55
C ASN A 178 10.47 10.76 -3.33
N VAL A 179 11.65 11.32 -3.59
CA VAL A 179 12.62 11.65 -2.54
C VAL A 179 12.19 12.93 -1.84
N THR A 180 11.86 12.80 -0.56
CA THR A 180 11.54 13.92 0.32
C THR A 180 12.76 14.24 1.19
N ILE A 181 13.19 15.51 1.18
CA ILE A 181 14.22 15.99 2.11
C ILE A 181 13.59 16.12 3.49
N VAL A 182 14.23 15.51 4.49
CA VAL A 182 13.78 15.59 5.88
C VAL A 182 14.11 16.98 6.42
N ASN A 183 13.08 17.78 6.69
CA ASN A 183 13.22 19.09 7.30
C ASN A 183 12.81 18.98 8.77
N ASN A 184 13.66 19.47 9.68
CA ASN A 184 13.39 19.47 11.12
C ASN A 184 13.06 18.10 11.76
N GLY A 185 13.46 16.99 11.11
CA GLY A 185 13.20 15.65 11.62
C GLY A 185 11.77 15.16 11.36
N THR A 186 11.07 15.72 10.38
CA THR A 186 9.74 15.25 9.96
C THR A 186 9.66 15.00 8.46
N VAL A 187 8.81 14.04 8.08
CA VAL A 187 8.41 13.74 6.71
C VAL A 187 6.90 13.88 6.64
N ASN A 188 6.40 14.78 5.79
CA ASN A 188 4.97 14.94 5.57
C ASN A 188 4.52 14.04 4.42
N VAL A 189 3.51 13.22 4.68
CA VAL A 189 2.92 12.34 3.67
C VAL A 189 1.41 12.54 3.60
N ARG A 190 0.90 12.66 2.38
CA ARG A 190 -0.53 12.66 2.10
C ARG A 190 -0.97 11.23 1.79
N VAL A 191 -1.97 10.74 2.52
CA VAL A 191 -2.52 9.39 2.35
C VAL A 191 -4.00 9.48 2.00
N GLY A 192 -4.35 9.12 0.76
CA GLY A 192 -5.74 9.06 0.29
C GLY A 192 -6.55 7.97 0.99
N ALA A 193 -7.87 8.10 1.05
CA ALA A 193 -8.77 7.04 1.50
C ALA A 193 -8.64 5.79 0.61
N SER A 194 -8.61 4.59 1.19
CA SER A 194 -8.28 3.33 0.49
C SER A 194 -6.86 3.32 -0.12
N GLU A 195 -5.89 3.94 0.55
CA GLU A 195 -4.47 4.01 0.12
C GLU A 195 -3.56 3.55 1.25
N ALA A 196 -2.37 3.07 0.90
CA ALA A 196 -1.27 2.92 1.84
C ALA A 196 0.00 3.61 1.31
N VAL A 197 0.80 4.14 2.21
CA VAL A 197 2.07 4.78 1.93
C VAL A 197 3.17 4.09 2.73
N MET A 198 4.34 3.90 2.11
CA MET A 198 5.56 3.51 2.78
C MET A 198 6.59 4.63 2.67
N VAL A 199 7.25 4.91 3.79
CA VAL A 199 8.32 5.88 3.92
C VAL A 199 9.60 5.13 4.25
N ASN A 200 10.47 4.95 3.25
CA ASN A 200 11.79 4.35 3.43
C ASN A 200 12.78 5.43 3.88
N LEU A 201 13.44 5.23 5.02
CA LEU A 201 14.32 6.22 5.64
C LEU A 201 15.75 6.09 5.10
N GLY A 202 16.24 7.15 4.47
CA GLY A 202 17.62 7.30 4.01
C GLY A 202 18.45 8.07 5.03
N TYR A 203 19.52 7.45 5.52
CA TYR A 203 20.45 7.99 6.52
C TYR A 203 21.70 8.63 5.92
#